data_AF-A0A7Y2VJ83-F1
#
_entry.id   AF-A0A7Y2VJ83-F1
#
_cell.length_a   1.000
_cell.length_b   1.000
_cell.length_c   1.000
_cell.angle_alpha   90.00
_cell.angle_beta   90.00
_cell.angle_gamma   90.00
#
_symmetry.space_group_name_H-M   'P 1'
#
loop_
_entity.id
_entity.type
_entity.pdbx_description
1 polymer ?
#
loop_
_entity_poly.entity_id
_entity_poly.type
_entity_poly.pdbx_seq_one_letter_code
_entity_poly.pdbx_strand_id
1 'polypeptide(L)'
;MKSVSLILASAAALLCGSLAAESLPLQSVNKAAEVIDAAIEAHGGAEALGQLETLAQKSRMTTFATGQSRKPGPPYDQGQQVNFNAIDIANEVFVNTTRGEGGGYVFKQGVIINGDQSWQLNHRSGTAAPLTEPDFHTQSGPFIRVTPALLMKQLQARRQQSNWLGKAEIDGRPHDVITLVMEVGPTLGLYFDRESRMLTRMERALPPFGQVEYRFLDYETIDGVAFNRSFRLYVNGEDNLLIDNTEIRPNAPLDDFLKVPASLRQVAAVTPDEFNSQEIDEGVFLIGGNNTYALFVEMSDHVIAIGGTQTVPASIKALREDITDKPIRYGVLTHHHNDHTPGAAAYAKEGATIITFEENAALVREAAGDENVKLEFVRDHMTLTDGANKVELYDIGPTPHAENILIAYLPDKGIIFEADHFPQPATGVIPPAVPATVAFAEALKRLDLDYTRIVGAHSRRVAGPEDVRTALAGASAAATTGGL
;
A
#
# COMPACT_ATOMS: atom_id res chain seq x y z
N MET A 1 -82.34 -9.46 -56.39
CA MET A 1 -82.77 -9.35 -54.98
C MET A 1 -81.60 -8.87 -54.15
N LYS A 2 -81.78 -7.71 -53.51
CA LYS A 2 -80.98 -7.04 -52.46
C LYS A 2 -79.49 -6.76 -52.73
N SER A 3 -79.29 -5.57 -53.28
CA SER A 3 -78.12 -4.71 -53.19
C SER A 3 -77.82 -4.32 -51.74
N VAL A 4 -76.54 -4.31 -51.34
CA VAL A 4 -76.03 -3.47 -50.25
C VAL A 4 -74.68 -2.91 -50.67
N SER A 5 -74.62 -1.58 -50.71
CA SER A 5 -73.46 -0.77 -51.04
C SER A 5 -72.36 -0.90 -49.99
N LEU A 6 -71.12 -1.14 -50.42
CA LEU A 6 -69.93 -1.01 -49.57
C LEU A 6 -69.39 0.42 -49.70
N ILE A 7 -69.48 1.19 -48.62
CA ILE A 7 -68.92 2.53 -48.49
C ILE A 7 -67.42 2.41 -48.20
N LEU A 8 -66.59 3.04 -49.04
CA LEU A 8 -65.20 3.37 -48.73
C LEU A 8 -65.15 4.33 -47.55
N ALA A 9 -64.37 4.01 -46.53
CA ALA A 9 -63.84 4.97 -45.58
C ALA A 9 -62.34 4.70 -45.40
N SER A 10 -61.54 5.56 -45.99
CA SER A 10 -60.09 5.61 -45.88
C SER A 10 -59.70 6.02 -44.45
N ALA A 11 -59.09 5.09 -43.70
CA ALA A 11 -58.38 5.43 -42.47
C ALA A 11 -56.87 5.45 -42.78
N ALA A 12 -56.35 6.65 -43.04
CA ALA A 12 -54.92 6.91 -43.03
C ALA A 12 -54.43 6.78 -41.57
N ALA A 13 -53.79 5.66 -41.25
CA ALA A 13 -53.06 5.51 -40.00
C ALA A 13 -51.77 6.35 -40.11
N LEU A 14 -51.80 7.56 -39.53
CA LEU A 14 -50.58 8.27 -39.15
C LEU A 14 -49.81 7.39 -38.15
N LEU A 15 -48.74 6.76 -38.60
CA LEU A 15 -47.65 6.33 -37.74
C LEU A 15 -46.91 7.59 -37.24
N CYS A 16 -47.49 8.26 -36.24
CA CYS A 16 -46.72 9.14 -35.37
C CYS A 16 -45.83 8.25 -34.50
N GLY A 17 -44.67 7.87 -35.03
CA GLY A 17 -43.57 7.38 -34.20
C GLY A 17 -43.10 8.53 -33.33
N SER A 18 -43.62 8.63 -32.10
CA SER A 18 -42.94 9.39 -31.07
C SER A 18 -41.58 8.73 -30.88
N LEU A 19 -40.51 9.38 -31.34
CA LEU A 19 -39.16 9.09 -30.84
C LEU A 19 -39.21 9.34 -29.34
N ALA A 20 -39.39 8.29 -28.54
CA ALA A 20 -39.26 8.38 -27.10
C ALA A 20 -37.84 8.90 -26.81
N ALA A 21 -37.73 9.98 -26.04
CA ALA A 21 -36.42 10.48 -25.63
C ALA A 21 -35.64 9.35 -24.95
N GLU A 22 -34.39 9.15 -25.36
CA GLU A 22 -33.54 8.11 -24.76
C GLU A 22 -33.47 8.29 -23.25
N SER A 23 -33.54 7.20 -22.49
CA SER A 23 -33.38 7.25 -21.04
C SER A 23 -31.95 7.67 -20.69
N LEU A 24 -31.75 8.30 -19.53
CA LEU A 24 -30.41 8.69 -19.07
C LEU A 24 -29.39 7.53 -19.05
N PRO A 25 -29.75 6.30 -18.61
CA PRO A 25 -28.84 5.16 -18.71
C PRO A 25 -28.45 4.82 -20.15
N LEU A 26 -29.42 4.85 -21.08
CA LEU A 26 -29.15 4.56 -22.49
C LEU A 26 -28.22 5.61 -23.11
N GLN A 27 -28.45 6.90 -22.81
CA GLN A 27 -27.57 7.99 -23.24
C GLN A 27 -26.15 7.82 -22.69
N SER A 28 -26.02 7.47 -21.40
CA SER A 28 -24.72 7.30 -20.74
C SER A 28 -23.93 6.12 -21.33
N VAL A 29 -24.57 4.98 -21.56
CA VAL A 29 -23.93 3.78 -22.15
C VAL A 29 -23.57 4.02 -23.61
N ASN A 30 -24.48 4.60 -24.40
CA ASN A 30 -24.20 4.94 -25.81
C ASN A 30 -23.03 5.93 -25.92
N LYS A 31 -23.01 6.95 -25.06
CA LYS A 31 -21.92 7.93 -25.05
C LYS A 31 -20.61 7.32 -24.58
N ALA A 32 -20.63 6.44 -23.59
CA ALA A 32 -19.45 5.71 -23.17
C ALA A 32 -18.90 4.86 -24.32
N ALA A 33 -19.75 4.15 -25.04
CA ALA A 33 -19.35 3.34 -26.19
C ALA A 33 -18.63 4.17 -27.27
N GLU A 34 -19.17 5.34 -27.63
CA GLU A 34 -18.50 6.25 -28.58
C GLU A 34 -17.12 6.71 -28.09
N VAL A 35 -17.02 7.09 -26.80
CA VAL A 35 -15.75 7.56 -26.21
C VAL A 35 -14.73 6.41 -26.18
N ILE A 36 -15.17 5.20 -25.85
CA ILE A 36 -14.34 4.00 -25.82
C ILE A 36 -13.82 3.67 -27.22
N ASP A 37 -14.66 3.72 -28.26
CA ASP A 37 -14.21 3.44 -29.63
C ASP A 37 -13.16 4.45 -30.09
N ALA A 38 -13.40 5.75 -29.85
CA ALA A 38 -12.44 6.80 -30.18
C ALA A 38 -11.13 6.68 -29.39
N ALA A 39 -11.22 6.30 -28.11
CA ALA A 39 -10.06 6.08 -27.27
C ALA A 39 -9.25 4.86 -27.73
N ILE A 40 -9.89 3.72 -27.98
CA ILE A 40 -9.23 2.51 -28.48
C ILE A 40 -8.46 2.81 -29.77
N GLU A 41 -9.09 3.53 -30.72
CA GLU A 41 -8.43 3.93 -31.96
C GLU A 41 -7.19 4.80 -31.69
N ALA A 42 -7.31 5.81 -30.83
CA ALA A 42 -6.18 6.70 -30.50
C ALA A 42 -5.02 6.02 -29.77
N HIS A 43 -5.25 4.87 -29.13
CA HIS A 43 -4.21 4.11 -28.42
C HIS A 43 -3.63 2.94 -29.24
N GLY A 44 -3.95 2.86 -30.54
CA GLY A 44 -3.40 1.87 -31.47
C GLY A 44 -4.44 1.00 -32.17
N GLY A 45 -5.72 1.16 -31.84
CA GLY A 45 -6.81 0.37 -32.40
C GLY A 45 -6.96 -1.00 -31.75
N ALA A 46 -8.15 -1.59 -31.94
CA ALA A 46 -8.53 -2.85 -31.31
C ALA A 46 -7.65 -4.04 -31.73
N GLU A 47 -7.11 -4.01 -32.95
CA GLU A 47 -6.24 -5.07 -33.47
C GLU A 47 -4.86 -5.04 -32.81
N ALA A 48 -4.16 -3.90 -32.81
CA ALA A 48 -2.84 -3.78 -32.19
C ALA A 48 -2.91 -4.03 -30.68
N LEU A 49 -3.94 -3.49 -30.01
CA LEU A 49 -4.19 -3.78 -28.59
C LEU A 49 -4.52 -5.27 -28.36
N GLY A 50 -5.20 -5.92 -29.29
CA GLY A 50 -5.45 -7.36 -29.28
C GLY A 50 -4.18 -8.19 -29.38
N GLN A 51 -3.24 -7.77 -30.23
CA GLN A 51 -1.93 -8.40 -30.48
C GLN A 51 -0.89 -8.12 -29.39
N LEU A 52 -1.16 -7.22 -28.45
CA LEU A 52 -0.33 -7.03 -27.24
C LEU A 52 -0.60 -8.19 -26.25
N GLU A 53 0.09 -9.31 -26.42
CA GLU A 53 -0.04 -10.51 -25.61
C GLU A 53 0.71 -10.37 -24.28
N THR A 54 1.97 -9.93 -24.35
CA THR A 54 2.81 -9.71 -23.18
C THR A 54 3.38 -8.30 -23.17
N LEU A 55 3.81 -7.83 -21.99
CA LEU A 55 4.52 -6.57 -21.86
C LEU A 55 5.60 -6.70 -20.78
N ALA A 56 6.84 -6.34 -21.12
CA ALA A 56 7.90 -6.12 -20.14
C ALA A 56 8.27 -4.63 -20.10
N GLN A 57 8.38 -4.06 -18.90
CA GLN A 57 8.62 -2.63 -18.70
C GLN A 57 9.59 -2.39 -17.55
N LYS A 58 10.56 -1.49 -17.77
CA LYS A 58 11.47 -1.00 -16.75
C LYS A 58 11.25 0.48 -16.49
N SER A 59 11.15 0.83 -15.23
CA SER A 59 10.89 2.21 -14.80
C SER A 59 11.84 2.65 -13.70
N ARG A 60 12.14 3.95 -13.69
CA ARG A 60 12.68 4.65 -12.52
C ARG A 60 11.54 5.35 -11.81
N MET A 61 11.56 5.36 -10.48
CA MET A 61 10.49 5.91 -9.67
C MET A 61 11.04 6.82 -8.59
N THR A 62 10.38 7.96 -8.41
CA THR A 62 10.53 8.80 -7.23
C THR A 62 9.26 8.70 -6.40
N THR A 63 9.37 8.32 -5.14
CA THR A 63 8.24 8.26 -4.20
C THR A 63 8.34 9.38 -3.18
N PHE A 64 7.22 9.97 -2.81
CA PHE A 64 7.12 10.95 -1.74
C PHE A 64 6.50 10.29 -0.52
N ALA A 65 7.21 10.34 0.60
CA ALA A 65 6.84 9.62 1.82
C ALA A 65 5.77 10.38 2.62
N THR A 66 4.63 10.74 2.02
CA THR A 66 3.51 11.38 2.72
C THR A 66 3.01 10.46 3.85
N GLY A 67 3.06 10.95 5.10
CA GLY A 67 2.74 10.15 6.29
C GLY A 67 3.74 9.02 6.62
N GLN A 68 4.90 9.01 5.96
CA GLN A 68 6.01 8.06 6.14
C GLN A 68 7.38 8.79 6.17
N SER A 69 7.38 10.12 6.14
CA SER A 69 8.59 10.95 6.17
C SER A 69 9.13 11.04 7.57
N ARG A 70 10.37 11.50 7.73
CA ARG A 70 10.95 11.71 9.06
C ARG A 70 10.20 12.73 9.90
N LYS A 71 9.53 13.69 9.25
CA LYS A 71 8.62 14.66 9.84
C LYS A 71 7.15 14.33 9.51
N PRO A 72 6.19 14.71 10.36
CA PRO A 72 4.76 14.48 10.11
C PRO A 72 4.19 15.33 8.95
N GLY A 73 4.81 16.47 8.65
CA GLY A 73 4.36 17.39 7.60
C GLY A 73 5.42 17.67 6.52
N PRO A 74 5.06 18.44 5.48
CA PRO A 74 5.96 18.76 4.37
C PRO A 74 7.15 19.65 4.80
N PRO A 75 8.25 19.67 4.03
CA PRO A 75 8.47 18.90 2.81
C PRO A 75 8.66 17.40 3.11
N TYR A 76 8.00 16.55 2.34
CA TYR A 76 8.10 15.10 2.49
C TYR A 76 9.44 14.57 1.98
N ASP A 77 9.99 13.58 2.67
CA ASP A 77 11.19 12.86 2.23
C ASP A 77 10.89 12.10 0.93
N GLN A 78 11.91 11.96 0.09
CA GLN A 78 11.82 11.26 -1.19
C GLN A 78 12.61 9.95 -1.17
N GLY A 79 12.06 8.93 -1.82
CA GLY A 79 12.72 7.67 -2.11
C GLY A 79 12.98 7.50 -3.59
N GLN A 80 13.98 6.69 -3.92
CA GLN A 80 14.35 6.36 -5.31
C GLN A 80 14.26 4.86 -5.52
N GLN A 81 13.61 4.46 -6.61
CA GLN A 81 13.40 3.05 -6.91
C GLN A 81 13.59 2.75 -8.41
N VAL A 82 13.99 1.52 -8.69
CA VAL A 82 13.95 0.93 -10.03
C VAL A 82 13.01 -0.24 -9.97
N ASN A 83 12.03 -0.24 -10.86
CA ASN A 83 11.04 -1.28 -10.96
C ASN A 83 11.14 -1.96 -12.34
N PHE A 84 10.94 -3.27 -12.36
CA PHE A 84 10.72 -4.05 -13.57
C PHE A 84 9.43 -4.84 -13.39
N ASN A 85 8.56 -4.75 -14.39
CA ASN A 85 7.32 -5.50 -14.46
C ASN A 85 7.27 -6.27 -15.77
N ALA A 86 6.77 -7.50 -15.73
CA ALA A 86 6.41 -8.24 -16.92
C ALA A 86 5.04 -8.90 -16.71
N ILE A 87 4.18 -8.88 -17.72
CA ILE A 87 2.80 -9.35 -17.61
C ILE A 87 2.36 -10.08 -18.87
N ASP A 88 1.59 -11.14 -18.67
CA ASP A 88 0.75 -11.81 -19.67
C ASP A 88 -0.65 -11.93 -19.07
N ILE A 89 -1.60 -11.17 -19.61
CA ILE A 89 -2.97 -11.12 -19.08
C ILE A 89 -3.74 -12.40 -19.41
N ALA A 90 -3.48 -13.02 -20.56
CA ALA A 90 -4.25 -14.17 -21.02
C ALA A 90 -3.94 -15.42 -20.19
N ASN A 91 -2.69 -15.55 -19.76
CA ASN A 91 -2.22 -16.67 -18.94
C ASN A 91 -2.10 -16.34 -17.45
N GLU A 92 -2.53 -15.14 -17.03
CA GLU A 92 -2.46 -14.67 -15.64
C GLU A 92 -1.04 -14.75 -15.03
N VAL A 93 -0.03 -14.42 -15.84
CA VAL A 93 1.37 -14.42 -15.43
C VAL A 93 1.83 -13.00 -15.14
N PHE A 94 2.48 -12.80 -14.00
CA PHE A 94 3.03 -11.50 -13.62
C PHE A 94 4.38 -11.66 -12.92
N VAL A 95 5.35 -10.84 -13.31
CA VAL A 95 6.64 -10.73 -12.64
C VAL A 95 6.84 -9.29 -12.23
N ASN A 96 7.23 -9.07 -10.99
CA ASN A 96 7.71 -7.80 -10.51
C ASN A 96 9.06 -7.98 -9.83
N THR A 97 9.99 -7.06 -10.10
CA THR A 97 11.18 -6.89 -9.26
C THR A 97 11.39 -5.41 -8.98
N THR A 98 11.53 -5.06 -7.71
CA THR A 98 11.76 -3.70 -7.27
C THR A 98 13.01 -3.62 -6.40
N ARG A 99 13.77 -2.54 -6.57
CA ARG A 99 14.87 -2.19 -5.68
C ARG A 99 14.91 -0.69 -5.46
N GLY A 100 15.33 -0.27 -4.28
CA GLY A 100 15.39 1.14 -3.97
C GLY A 100 15.79 1.41 -2.53
N GLU A 101 15.71 2.68 -2.19
CA GLU A 101 15.98 3.21 -0.86
C GLU A 101 15.05 4.39 -0.52
N GLY A 102 14.82 4.58 0.77
CA GLY A 102 13.98 5.64 1.32
C GLY A 102 13.67 5.39 2.80
N GLY A 103 13.51 6.44 3.60
CA GLY A 103 13.15 6.33 5.02
C GLY A 103 14.11 5.47 5.86
N GLY A 104 15.39 5.40 5.48
CA GLY A 104 16.35 4.53 6.18
C GLY A 104 16.34 3.06 5.78
N TYR A 105 15.50 2.68 4.82
CA TYR A 105 15.45 1.33 4.28
C TYR A 105 16.19 1.23 2.96
N VAL A 106 16.72 0.02 2.72
CA VAL A 106 17.17 -0.45 1.42
C VAL A 106 16.42 -1.75 1.15
N PHE A 107 15.89 -1.91 -0.05
CA PHE A 107 15.15 -3.09 -0.45
C PHE A 107 15.53 -3.57 -1.84
N LYS A 108 15.46 -4.88 -2.03
CA LYS A 108 15.52 -5.57 -3.32
C LYS A 108 14.68 -6.83 -3.20
N GLN A 109 13.51 -6.82 -3.82
CA GLN A 109 12.50 -7.86 -3.69
C GLN A 109 11.80 -8.09 -5.04
N GLY A 110 11.06 -9.19 -5.13
CA GLY A 110 10.25 -9.47 -6.30
C GLY A 110 9.14 -10.46 -6.03
N VAL A 111 8.24 -10.58 -6.98
CA VAL A 111 7.18 -11.57 -7.01
C VAL A 111 7.09 -12.18 -8.41
N ILE A 112 6.84 -13.48 -8.46
CA ILE A 112 6.52 -14.23 -9.66
C ILE A 112 5.14 -14.85 -9.41
N ILE A 113 4.18 -14.55 -10.28
CA ILE A 113 2.86 -15.18 -10.34
C ILE A 113 2.82 -16.02 -11.61
N ASN A 114 2.71 -17.34 -11.43
CA ASN A 114 2.69 -18.33 -12.49
C ASN A 114 2.09 -19.65 -11.99
N GLY A 115 0.79 -19.64 -11.66
CA GLY A 115 0.09 -20.79 -11.06
C GLY A 115 0.80 -21.32 -9.81
N ASP A 116 0.97 -22.64 -9.72
CA ASP A 116 1.67 -23.30 -8.59
C ASP A 116 3.17 -22.97 -8.51
N GLN A 117 3.75 -22.37 -9.57
CA GLN A 117 5.15 -21.91 -9.60
C GLN A 117 5.27 -20.43 -9.24
N SER A 118 4.49 -19.98 -8.26
CA SER A 118 4.49 -18.60 -7.78
C SER A 118 5.42 -18.41 -6.57
N TRP A 119 6.19 -17.33 -6.58
CA TRP A 119 7.27 -17.09 -5.61
C TRP A 119 7.32 -15.65 -5.14
N GLN A 120 7.62 -15.47 -3.85
CA GLN A 120 8.11 -14.23 -3.29
C GLN A 120 9.64 -14.29 -3.19
N LEU A 121 10.32 -13.28 -3.73
CA LEU A 121 11.77 -13.19 -3.77
C LEU A 121 12.24 -12.09 -2.82
N ASN A 122 13.18 -12.41 -1.94
CA ASN A 122 13.85 -11.43 -1.10
C ASN A 122 15.37 -11.54 -1.30
N HIS A 123 15.92 -10.59 -2.06
CA HIS A 123 17.35 -10.60 -2.37
C HIS A 123 18.21 -10.09 -1.21
N ARG A 124 17.62 -9.42 -0.22
CA ARG A 124 18.35 -8.99 0.98
C ARG A 124 18.60 -10.14 1.93
N SER A 125 17.58 -10.96 2.20
CA SER A 125 17.76 -12.20 2.97
C SER A 125 18.32 -13.34 2.13
N GLY A 126 18.37 -13.21 0.80
CA GLY A 126 18.85 -14.24 -0.11
C GLY A 126 17.90 -15.44 -0.19
N THR A 127 16.59 -15.22 -0.07
CA THR A 127 15.58 -16.27 0.01
C THR A 127 14.52 -16.17 -1.07
N ALA A 128 13.94 -17.32 -1.44
CA ALA A 128 12.72 -17.41 -2.24
C ALA A 128 11.71 -18.30 -1.49
N ALA A 129 10.50 -17.79 -1.28
CA ALA A 129 9.41 -18.51 -0.62
C ALA A 129 8.27 -18.74 -1.61
N PRO A 130 7.65 -19.93 -1.65
CA PRO A 130 6.46 -20.13 -2.48
C PRO A 130 5.28 -19.31 -1.94
N LEU A 131 4.42 -18.83 -2.83
CA LEU A 131 3.16 -18.17 -2.47
C LEU A 131 2.07 -19.23 -2.31
N THR A 132 1.40 -19.25 -1.15
CA THR A 132 0.30 -20.21 -0.88
C THR A 132 -0.98 -19.87 -1.61
N GLU A 133 -1.27 -18.57 -1.76
CA GLU A 133 -2.47 -18.05 -2.41
C GLU A 133 -2.06 -16.97 -3.41
N PRO A 134 -1.47 -17.35 -4.56
CA PRO A 134 -1.09 -16.39 -5.58
C PRO A 134 -2.35 -15.76 -6.21
N ASP A 135 -2.36 -14.43 -6.29
CA ASP A 135 -3.45 -13.66 -6.91
C ASP A 135 -2.88 -12.73 -7.97
N PHE A 136 -3.13 -13.06 -9.24
CA PHE A 136 -2.69 -12.27 -10.38
C PHE A 136 -3.28 -10.85 -10.38
N HIS A 137 -4.57 -10.69 -10.09
CA HIS A 137 -5.25 -9.40 -10.18
C HIS A 137 -4.77 -8.44 -9.07
N THR A 138 -4.56 -8.95 -7.87
CA THR A 138 -4.01 -8.18 -6.75
C THR A 138 -2.58 -7.73 -7.04
N GLN A 139 -1.72 -8.64 -7.55
CA GLN A 139 -0.30 -8.35 -7.78
C GLN A 139 -0.05 -7.48 -9.02
N SER A 140 -0.74 -7.72 -10.12
CA SER A 140 -0.57 -6.98 -11.39
C SER A 140 -1.33 -5.66 -11.45
N GLY A 141 -2.38 -5.51 -10.62
CA GLY A 141 -3.27 -4.34 -10.63
C GLY A 141 -2.56 -2.99 -10.55
N PRO A 142 -1.55 -2.78 -9.68
CA PRO A 142 -0.77 -1.55 -9.64
C PRO A 142 -0.07 -1.23 -10.98
N PHE A 143 0.51 -2.24 -11.63
CA PHE A 143 1.18 -2.07 -12.92
C PHE A 143 0.19 -1.75 -14.05
N ILE A 144 -0.97 -2.41 -14.07
CA ILE A 144 -2.04 -2.11 -15.03
C ILE A 144 -2.49 -0.66 -14.91
N ARG A 145 -2.72 -0.16 -13.68
CA ARG A 145 -3.24 1.20 -13.43
C ARG A 145 -2.31 2.33 -13.86
N VAL A 146 -1.01 2.08 -13.99
CA VAL A 146 -0.03 3.08 -14.44
C VAL A 146 0.35 2.92 -15.92
N THR A 147 -0.31 2.01 -16.64
CA THR A 147 0.00 1.67 -18.03
C THR A 147 -1.25 1.79 -18.92
N PRO A 148 -1.41 2.88 -19.70
CA PRO A 148 -2.57 3.15 -20.55
C PRO A 148 -2.94 2.01 -21.50
N ALA A 149 -1.96 1.38 -22.15
CA ALA A 149 -2.21 0.25 -23.05
C ALA A 149 -2.94 -0.91 -22.34
N LEU A 150 -2.55 -1.22 -21.10
CA LEU A 150 -3.20 -2.27 -20.31
C LEU A 150 -4.59 -1.84 -19.84
N LEU A 151 -4.78 -0.55 -19.49
CA LEU A 151 -6.10 0.01 -19.21
C LEU A 151 -7.03 -0.04 -20.42
N MET A 152 -6.52 0.22 -21.63
CA MET A 152 -7.30 0.14 -22.86
C MET A 152 -7.72 -1.31 -23.16
N LYS A 153 -6.84 -2.30 -22.92
CA LYS A 153 -7.22 -3.71 -23.00
C LYS A 153 -8.35 -4.06 -22.01
N GLN A 154 -8.26 -3.61 -20.76
CA GLN A 154 -9.32 -3.82 -19.76
C GLN A 154 -10.62 -3.14 -20.18
N LEU A 155 -10.54 -1.92 -20.70
CA LEU A 155 -11.70 -1.17 -21.19
C LEU A 155 -12.36 -1.87 -22.38
N GLN A 156 -11.59 -2.38 -23.34
CA GLN A 156 -12.10 -3.14 -24.48
C GLN A 156 -12.84 -4.41 -24.03
N ALA A 157 -12.26 -5.16 -23.08
CA ALA A 157 -12.85 -6.38 -22.56
C ALA A 157 -14.13 -6.13 -21.73
N ARG A 158 -14.21 -4.98 -21.04
CA ARG A 158 -15.27 -4.68 -20.05
C ARG A 158 -16.18 -3.52 -20.43
N ARG A 159 -16.15 -3.06 -21.69
CA ARG A 159 -16.85 -1.84 -22.15
C ARG A 159 -18.35 -1.81 -21.83
N GLN A 160 -19.00 -2.97 -21.71
CA GLN A 160 -20.43 -3.07 -21.36
C GLN A 160 -20.74 -2.67 -19.91
N GLN A 161 -19.71 -2.52 -19.06
CA GLN A 161 -19.82 -2.08 -17.67
C GLN A 161 -19.48 -0.58 -17.50
N SER A 162 -19.13 0.10 -18.60
CA SER A 162 -18.73 1.50 -18.59
C SER A 162 -19.92 2.44 -18.77
N ASN A 163 -19.92 3.53 -18.01
CA ASN A 163 -20.89 4.61 -18.09
C ASN A 163 -20.16 5.93 -18.32
N TRP A 164 -20.76 6.83 -19.11
CA TRP A 164 -20.28 8.19 -19.27
C TRP A 164 -20.79 9.04 -18.12
N LEU A 165 -19.86 9.68 -17.41
CA LEU A 165 -20.14 10.49 -16.22
C LEU A 165 -20.35 11.96 -16.53
N GLY A 166 -19.90 12.42 -17.70
CA GLY A 166 -20.00 13.82 -18.08
C GLY A 166 -18.74 14.35 -18.72
N LYS A 167 -18.65 15.68 -18.74
CA LYS A 167 -17.48 16.41 -19.21
C LYS A 167 -16.75 17.01 -18.02
N ALA A 168 -15.43 17.07 -18.12
CA ALA A 168 -14.58 17.80 -17.19
C ALA A 168 -13.58 18.66 -17.97
N GLU A 169 -13.09 19.73 -17.35
CA GLU A 169 -11.99 20.52 -17.90
C GLU A 169 -10.74 20.25 -17.05
N ILE A 170 -9.68 19.74 -17.69
CA ILE A 170 -8.39 19.44 -17.05
C ILE A 170 -7.33 20.24 -17.79
N ASP A 171 -6.60 21.09 -17.07
CA ASP A 171 -5.54 21.94 -17.62
C ASP A 171 -5.99 22.77 -18.84
N GLY A 172 -7.22 23.31 -18.79
CA GLY A 172 -7.84 24.10 -19.86
C GLY A 172 -8.32 23.29 -21.07
N ARG A 173 -8.27 21.95 -21.01
CA ARG A 173 -8.72 21.06 -22.10
C ARG A 173 -9.97 20.29 -21.71
N PRO A 174 -10.98 20.21 -22.61
CA PRO A 174 -12.22 19.49 -22.31
C PRO A 174 -12.02 17.97 -22.47
N HIS A 175 -12.50 17.22 -21.50
CA HIS A 175 -12.42 15.76 -21.44
C HIS A 175 -13.81 15.13 -21.37
N ASP A 176 -13.97 13.95 -21.96
CA ASP A 176 -15.08 13.04 -21.66
C ASP A 176 -14.64 12.09 -20.54
N VAL A 177 -15.52 11.86 -19.56
CA VAL A 177 -15.23 11.02 -18.40
C VAL A 177 -16.08 9.75 -18.46
N ILE A 178 -15.43 8.58 -18.34
CA ILE A 178 -16.13 7.28 -18.31
C ILE A 178 -15.65 6.42 -17.15
N THR A 179 -16.45 5.44 -16.73
CA THR A 179 -16.06 4.46 -15.72
C THR A 179 -15.33 3.26 -16.31
N LEU A 180 -14.37 2.72 -15.55
CA LEU A 180 -13.81 1.39 -15.75
C LEU A 180 -13.88 0.60 -14.44
N VAL A 181 -14.50 -0.58 -14.48
CA VAL A 181 -14.53 -1.53 -13.37
C VAL A 181 -13.45 -2.58 -13.61
N MET A 182 -12.46 -2.64 -12.73
CA MET A 182 -11.43 -3.70 -12.74
C MET A 182 -11.93 -4.94 -12.01
N GLU A 183 -11.20 -6.06 -12.10
CA GLU A 183 -11.52 -7.27 -11.34
C GLU A 183 -11.45 -7.03 -9.82
N VAL A 184 -10.43 -6.28 -9.40
CA VAL A 184 -10.19 -5.97 -7.98
C VAL A 184 -10.02 -4.46 -7.82
N GLY A 185 -10.64 -3.92 -6.76
CA GLY A 185 -10.53 -2.53 -6.36
C GLY A 185 -11.72 -1.67 -6.76
N PRO A 186 -11.69 -0.37 -6.41
CA PRO A 186 -12.78 0.55 -6.69
C PRO A 186 -12.91 0.85 -8.19
N THR A 187 -14.11 1.26 -8.62
CA THR A 187 -14.34 1.80 -9.95
C THR A 187 -13.42 2.99 -10.23
N LEU A 188 -12.86 3.02 -11.42
CA LEU A 188 -11.97 4.07 -11.92
C LEU A 188 -12.76 5.07 -12.76
N GLY A 189 -12.46 6.36 -12.63
CA GLY A 189 -12.87 7.40 -13.58
C GLY A 189 -11.74 7.67 -14.58
N LEU A 190 -11.98 7.44 -15.86
CA LEU A 190 -11.01 7.67 -16.95
C LEU A 190 -11.38 8.94 -17.71
N TYR A 191 -10.39 9.81 -17.95
CA TYR A 191 -10.56 11.11 -18.58
C TYR A 191 -9.86 11.11 -19.93
N PHE A 192 -10.65 11.19 -21.00
CA PHE A 192 -10.17 11.22 -22.37
C PHE A 192 -10.28 12.63 -22.93
N ASP A 193 -9.15 13.17 -23.36
CA ASP A 193 -9.09 14.49 -23.99
C ASP A 193 -9.93 14.49 -25.28
N ARG A 194 -10.80 15.48 -25.48
CA ARG A 194 -11.78 15.45 -26.59
C ARG A 194 -11.17 15.72 -27.96
N GLU A 195 -9.97 16.28 -28.02
CA GLU A 195 -9.27 16.56 -29.27
C GLU A 195 -8.41 15.36 -29.68
N SER A 196 -7.46 15.00 -28.82
CA SER A 196 -6.50 13.91 -29.04
C SER A 196 -7.06 12.52 -28.80
N ARG A 197 -8.17 12.39 -28.05
CA ARG A 197 -8.78 11.11 -27.61
C ARG A 197 -7.88 10.27 -26.69
N MET A 198 -6.76 10.82 -26.25
CA MET A 198 -5.81 10.14 -25.37
C MET A 198 -6.31 10.12 -23.92
N LEU A 199 -5.98 9.05 -23.19
CA LEU A 199 -6.15 8.98 -21.75
C LEU A 199 -5.10 9.88 -21.09
N THR A 200 -5.51 10.97 -20.46
CA THR A 200 -4.59 11.94 -19.83
C THR A 200 -4.65 11.87 -18.31
N ARG A 201 -5.82 11.48 -17.77
CA ARG A 201 -6.09 11.42 -16.34
C ARG A 201 -6.92 10.18 -16.00
N MET A 202 -6.64 9.62 -14.83
CA MET A 202 -7.52 8.67 -14.16
C MET A 202 -7.68 9.08 -12.70
N GLU A 203 -8.79 8.74 -12.07
CA GLU A 203 -8.95 8.90 -10.63
C GLU A 203 -9.67 7.71 -9.99
N ARG A 204 -9.46 7.56 -8.68
CA ARG A 204 -10.24 6.67 -7.82
C ARG A 204 -10.34 7.26 -6.42
N ALA A 205 -11.42 6.96 -5.73
CA ALA A 205 -11.52 7.18 -4.30
C ALA A 205 -11.04 5.92 -3.57
N LEU A 206 -10.18 6.11 -2.57
CA LEU A 206 -9.70 5.05 -1.71
C LEU A 206 -9.88 5.48 -0.25
N PRO A 207 -11.07 5.37 0.36
CA PRO A 207 -11.20 5.51 1.80
C PRO A 207 -10.30 4.44 2.46
N PRO A 208 -9.36 4.72 3.38
CA PRO A 208 -9.12 5.90 4.23
C PRO A 208 -8.14 6.99 3.70
N PHE A 209 -7.54 6.79 2.54
CA PHE A 209 -6.49 7.66 1.97
C PHE A 209 -7.02 8.85 1.16
N GLY A 210 -8.30 8.83 0.75
CA GLY A 210 -8.94 9.92 0.04
C GLY A 210 -8.89 9.79 -1.49
N GLN A 211 -8.73 10.90 -2.20
CA GLN A 211 -8.72 10.94 -3.66
C GLN A 211 -7.32 10.59 -4.19
N VAL A 212 -7.25 9.65 -5.13
CA VAL A 212 -6.02 9.31 -5.84
C VAL A 212 -6.18 9.70 -7.30
N GLU A 213 -5.27 10.55 -7.79
CA GLU A 213 -5.26 11.06 -9.14
C GLU A 213 -4.03 10.55 -9.88
N TYR A 214 -4.21 10.20 -11.16
CA TYR A 214 -3.22 9.63 -12.04
C TYR A 214 -3.11 10.54 -13.27
N ARG A 215 -1.88 10.82 -13.72
CA ARG A 215 -1.58 11.58 -14.93
C ARG A 215 -0.66 10.78 -15.84
N PHE A 216 -1.11 10.57 -17.08
CA PHE A 216 -0.37 9.87 -18.11
C PHE A 216 0.20 10.89 -19.08
N LEU A 217 1.52 10.91 -19.22
CA LEU A 217 2.25 11.98 -19.88
C LEU A 217 3.24 11.40 -20.91
N ASP A 218 3.64 12.23 -21.85
CA ASP A 218 4.72 11.95 -22.81
C ASP A 218 4.51 10.62 -23.56
N TYR A 219 3.41 10.53 -24.32
CA TYR A 219 3.09 9.32 -25.06
C TYR A 219 4.09 9.04 -26.19
N GLU A 220 4.42 7.76 -26.36
CA GLU A 220 5.17 7.22 -27.47
C GLU A 220 4.45 5.99 -28.04
N THR A 221 4.45 5.86 -29.36
CA THR A 221 3.90 4.70 -30.05
C THR A 221 4.99 3.67 -30.28
N ILE A 222 4.79 2.44 -29.78
CA ILE A 222 5.70 1.30 -29.93
C ILE A 222 4.89 0.13 -30.48
N ASP A 223 5.32 -0.42 -31.61
CA ASP A 223 4.62 -1.51 -32.32
C ASP A 223 3.12 -1.22 -32.56
N GLY A 224 2.82 0.04 -32.87
CA GLY A 224 1.45 0.51 -33.14
C GLY A 224 0.59 0.80 -31.91
N VAL A 225 1.08 0.55 -30.69
CA VAL A 225 0.35 0.79 -29.44
C VAL A 225 0.92 2.01 -28.71
N ALA A 226 0.04 2.85 -28.15
CA ALA A 226 0.45 4.04 -27.41
C ALA A 226 0.76 3.74 -25.93
N PHE A 227 1.97 4.12 -25.49
CA PHE A 227 2.44 4.00 -24.11
C PHE A 227 2.87 5.36 -23.57
N ASN A 228 2.71 5.61 -22.28
CA ASN A 228 3.23 6.81 -21.64
C ASN A 228 4.72 6.62 -21.25
N ARG A 229 5.55 7.64 -21.46
CA ARG A 229 6.94 7.66 -20.97
C ARG A 229 7.04 8.21 -19.56
N SER A 230 6.13 9.09 -19.17
CA SER A 230 6.10 9.71 -17.85
C SER A 230 4.75 9.48 -17.20
N PHE A 231 4.75 9.38 -15.88
CA PHE A 231 3.53 9.24 -15.09
C PHE A 231 3.67 9.95 -13.75
N ARG A 232 2.57 10.56 -13.30
CA ARG A 232 2.48 11.17 -11.97
C ARG A 232 1.24 10.68 -11.25
N LEU A 233 1.36 10.45 -9.96
CA LEU A 233 0.26 10.14 -9.07
C LEU A 233 0.25 11.11 -7.90
N TYR A 234 -0.94 11.61 -7.63
CA TYR A 234 -1.23 12.49 -6.52
C TYR A 234 -2.19 11.82 -5.53
N VAL A 235 -2.01 12.11 -4.26
CA VAL A 235 -2.95 11.75 -3.20
C VAL A 235 -3.43 13.03 -2.55
N ASN A 236 -4.74 13.29 -2.60
CA ASN A 236 -5.37 14.52 -2.11
C ASN A 236 -4.71 15.81 -2.65
N GLY A 237 -4.21 15.77 -3.89
CA GLY A 237 -3.55 16.89 -4.55
C GLY A 237 -2.04 17.01 -4.30
N GLU A 238 -1.48 16.21 -3.39
CA GLU A 238 -0.05 16.19 -3.08
C GLU A 238 0.70 15.16 -3.95
N ASP A 239 1.93 15.48 -4.36
CA ASP A 239 2.79 14.54 -5.10
C ASP A 239 3.03 13.27 -4.27
N ASN A 240 2.89 12.11 -4.89
CA ASN A 240 3.08 10.82 -4.23
C ASN A 240 4.03 9.89 -4.98
N LEU A 241 3.88 9.80 -6.31
CA LEU A 241 4.71 8.93 -7.14
C LEU A 241 4.96 9.55 -8.52
N LEU A 242 6.21 9.54 -8.94
CA LEU A 242 6.65 9.83 -10.31
C LEU A 242 7.26 8.57 -10.89
N ILE A 243 6.94 8.27 -12.15
CA ILE A 243 7.48 7.12 -12.87
C ILE A 243 8.01 7.61 -14.23
N ASP A 244 9.26 7.26 -14.51
CA ASP A 244 9.89 7.39 -15.83
C ASP A 244 10.07 5.99 -16.45
N ASN A 245 9.34 5.71 -17.53
CA ASN A 245 9.39 4.43 -18.24
C ASN A 245 10.58 4.39 -19.21
N THR A 246 11.71 3.94 -18.67
CA THR A 246 12.99 3.86 -19.38
C THR A 246 13.04 2.81 -20.47
N GLU A 247 12.25 1.75 -20.37
CA GLU A 247 12.20 0.67 -21.36
C GLU A 247 10.82 0.03 -21.39
N ILE A 248 10.31 -0.21 -22.59
CA ILE A 248 9.00 -0.80 -22.85
C ILE A 248 9.20 -1.81 -23.98
N ARG A 249 8.86 -3.07 -23.74
CA ARG A 249 9.00 -4.18 -24.69
C ARG A 249 7.66 -4.91 -24.83
N PRO A 250 6.82 -4.50 -25.78
CA PRO A 250 5.64 -5.27 -26.18
C PRO A 250 6.04 -6.67 -26.65
N ASN A 251 5.22 -7.67 -26.34
CA ASN A 251 5.38 -9.05 -26.81
C ASN A 251 6.75 -9.67 -26.52
N ALA A 252 7.37 -9.28 -25.41
CA ALA A 252 8.62 -9.87 -24.94
C ALA A 252 8.38 -11.29 -24.36
N PRO A 253 9.26 -12.26 -24.66
CA PRO A 253 9.18 -13.58 -24.03
C PRO A 253 9.44 -13.47 -22.52
N LEU A 254 8.65 -14.19 -21.72
CA LEU A 254 8.68 -14.09 -20.26
C LEU A 254 9.49 -15.18 -19.56
N ASP A 255 9.83 -16.29 -20.25
CA ASP A 255 10.42 -17.50 -19.68
C ASP A 255 11.65 -17.26 -18.79
N ASP A 256 12.47 -16.27 -19.13
CA ASP A 256 13.67 -15.93 -18.36
C ASP A 256 13.36 -15.19 -17.05
N PHE A 257 12.23 -14.50 -16.97
CA PHE A 257 11.77 -13.78 -15.77
C PHE A 257 11.00 -14.68 -14.79
N LEU A 258 10.54 -15.85 -15.23
CA LEU A 258 9.76 -16.80 -14.42
C LEU A 258 10.62 -17.74 -13.57
N LYS A 259 11.94 -17.71 -13.75
CA LYS A 259 12.88 -18.58 -13.05
C LYS A 259 13.27 -17.96 -11.71
N VAL A 260 13.17 -18.74 -10.63
CA VAL A 260 13.78 -18.37 -9.35
C VAL A 260 15.31 -18.31 -9.53
N PRO A 261 15.98 -17.18 -9.23
CA PRO A 261 17.42 -17.08 -9.36
C PRO A 261 18.13 -18.13 -8.48
N ALA A 262 19.10 -18.84 -9.05
CA ALA A 262 19.86 -19.89 -8.35
C ALA A 262 20.64 -19.38 -7.12
N SER A 263 20.87 -18.06 -7.03
CA SER A 263 21.47 -17.42 -5.86
C SER A 263 20.55 -17.33 -4.64
N LEU A 264 19.24 -17.58 -4.80
CA LEU A 264 18.27 -17.50 -3.72
C LEU A 264 18.01 -18.89 -3.14
N ARG A 265 18.13 -18.99 -1.81
CA ARG A 265 17.80 -20.20 -1.08
C ARG A 265 16.28 -20.34 -0.97
N GLN A 266 15.75 -21.48 -1.40
CA GLN A 266 14.33 -21.77 -1.20
C GLN A 266 14.04 -22.01 0.29
N VAL A 267 12.99 -21.38 0.79
CA VAL A 267 12.49 -21.51 2.16
C VAL A 267 11.01 -21.87 2.14
N ALA A 268 10.46 -22.24 3.30
CA ALA A 268 9.02 -22.48 3.44
C ALA A 268 8.21 -21.23 3.10
N ALA A 269 6.95 -21.43 2.69
CA ALA A 269 6.02 -20.33 2.51
C ALA A 269 5.91 -19.47 3.76
N VAL A 270 5.78 -18.16 3.58
CA VAL A 270 5.48 -17.24 4.67
C VAL A 270 3.96 -17.14 4.75
N THR A 271 3.39 -17.63 5.84
CA THR A 271 1.96 -17.47 6.13
C THR A 271 1.77 -16.30 7.07
N PRO A 272 0.75 -15.44 6.84
CA PRO A 272 0.35 -14.44 7.83
C PRO A 272 0.10 -15.07 9.19
N ASP A 273 0.57 -14.41 10.24
CA ASP A 273 0.31 -14.86 11.59
C ASP A 273 -1.17 -14.64 11.95
N GLU A 274 -1.79 -15.65 12.56
CA GLU A 274 -3.15 -15.50 13.09
C GLU A 274 -3.18 -14.47 14.21
N PHE A 275 -4.32 -13.79 14.34
CA PHE A 275 -4.53 -12.86 15.45
C PHE A 275 -4.59 -13.63 16.78
N ASN A 276 -3.76 -13.26 17.74
CA ASN A 276 -3.76 -13.85 19.08
C ASN A 276 -3.35 -12.84 20.17
N SER A 277 -3.62 -13.21 21.43
CA SER A 277 -3.05 -12.61 22.63
C SER A 277 -1.99 -13.56 23.18
N GLN A 278 -0.74 -13.10 23.31
CA GLN A 278 0.33 -13.88 23.87
C GLN A 278 0.92 -13.19 25.10
N GLU A 279 0.80 -13.82 26.26
CA GLU A 279 1.59 -13.45 27.44
C GLU A 279 3.05 -13.90 27.23
N ILE A 280 3.94 -12.94 26.99
CA ILE A 280 5.37 -13.18 26.68
C ILE A 280 6.27 -13.10 27.93
N ASP A 281 5.74 -12.53 29.01
CA ASP A 281 6.28 -12.53 30.36
C ASP A 281 5.14 -12.26 31.35
N GLU A 282 5.34 -12.46 32.65
CA GLU A 282 4.32 -12.21 33.67
C GLU A 282 3.80 -10.76 33.57
N GLY A 283 2.52 -10.63 33.22
CA GLY A 283 1.84 -9.34 33.04
C GLY A 283 2.22 -8.59 31.76
N VAL A 284 2.90 -9.22 30.81
CA VAL A 284 3.36 -8.60 29.56
C VAL A 284 2.78 -9.35 28.37
N PHE A 285 1.89 -8.68 27.62
CA PHE A 285 1.14 -9.28 26.52
C PHE A 285 1.54 -8.64 25.18
N LEU A 286 1.97 -9.46 24.22
CA LEU A 286 2.08 -9.07 22.82
C LEU A 286 0.83 -9.56 22.10
N ILE A 287 -0.01 -8.62 21.64
CA ILE A 287 -1.31 -8.94 21.07
C ILE A 287 -1.38 -8.40 19.65
N GLY A 288 -1.83 -9.24 18.72
CA GLY A 288 -1.98 -8.86 17.33
C GLY A 288 -1.89 -10.04 16.38
N GLY A 289 -1.74 -9.73 15.10
CA GLY A 289 -1.68 -10.70 14.01
C GLY A 289 -1.33 -10.03 12.69
N ASN A 290 -1.01 -10.83 11.68
CA ASN A 290 -0.68 -10.37 10.33
C ASN A 290 0.37 -9.23 10.32
N ASN A 291 1.47 -9.41 11.07
CA ASN A 291 2.55 -8.43 11.21
C ASN A 291 2.11 -7.06 11.78
N THR A 292 1.08 -7.04 12.63
CA THR A 292 0.67 -5.84 13.37
C THR A 292 0.38 -6.20 14.81
N TYR A 293 1.18 -5.64 15.72
CA TYR A 293 1.15 -5.95 17.14
C TYR A 293 1.16 -4.68 18.00
N ALA A 294 0.67 -4.83 19.22
CA ALA A 294 0.83 -3.87 20.30
C ALA A 294 1.24 -4.63 21.58
N LEU A 295 2.03 -3.96 22.43
CA LEU A 295 2.45 -4.49 23.72
C LEU A 295 1.56 -3.92 24.82
N PHE A 296 1.08 -4.76 25.73
CA PHE A 296 0.34 -4.36 26.91
C PHE A 296 1.09 -4.80 28.15
N VAL A 297 1.30 -3.87 29.08
CA VAL A 297 2.01 -4.11 30.33
C VAL A 297 1.04 -3.89 31.47
N GLU A 298 0.74 -4.95 32.18
CA GLU A 298 -0.05 -4.94 33.40
C GLU A 298 0.75 -4.30 34.53
N MET A 299 0.17 -3.26 35.11
CA MET A 299 0.66 -2.61 36.33
C MET A 299 -0.27 -2.98 37.49
N SER A 300 0.04 -2.55 38.70
CA SER A 300 -0.71 -2.86 39.92
C SER A 300 -2.15 -2.34 39.86
N ASP A 301 -2.36 -1.16 39.29
CA ASP A 301 -3.64 -0.45 39.27
C ASP A 301 -4.09 0.00 37.87
N HIS A 302 -3.32 -0.31 36.82
CA HIS A 302 -3.61 0.09 35.43
C HIS A 302 -2.90 -0.80 34.40
N VAL A 303 -3.13 -0.53 33.12
CA VAL A 303 -2.38 -1.07 31.99
C VAL A 303 -1.71 0.06 31.21
N ILE A 304 -0.52 -0.18 30.71
CA ILE A 304 0.17 0.64 29.70
C ILE A 304 0.10 -0.11 28.36
N ALA A 305 -0.51 0.51 27.35
CA ALA A 305 -0.56 -0.01 25.98
C ALA A 305 0.48 0.71 25.11
N ILE A 306 1.28 -0.02 24.34
CA ILE A 306 2.41 0.51 23.56
C ILE A 306 2.31 0.05 22.12
N GLY A 307 2.50 0.98 21.18
CA GLY A 307 2.23 0.80 19.76
C GLY A 307 0.89 1.42 19.39
N GLY A 308 0.71 1.81 18.13
CA GLY A 308 -0.51 2.45 17.67
C GLY A 308 -1.02 1.89 16.35
N THR A 309 -0.71 0.62 16.07
CA THR A 309 -1.12 -0.04 14.83
C THR A 309 -2.65 -0.24 14.77
N GLN A 310 -3.16 -0.57 13.59
CA GLN A 310 -4.59 -0.82 13.37
C GLN A 310 -5.15 -2.00 14.18
N THR A 311 -4.28 -2.81 14.78
CA THR A 311 -4.68 -3.97 15.61
C THR A 311 -5.18 -3.56 17.00
N VAL A 312 -4.85 -2.35 17.47
CA VAL A 312 -5.10 -1.90 18.86
C VAL A 312 -6.57 -2.07 19.29
N PRO A 313 -7.60 -1.70 18.51
CA PRO A 313 -9.00 -1.90 18.93
C PRO A 313 -9.34 -3.36 19.23
N ALA A 314 -8.89 -4.29 18.37
CA ALA A 314 -9.10 -5.72 18.57
C ALA A 314 -8.23 -6.26 19.71
N SER A 315 -7.02 -5.73 19.86
CA SER A 315 -6.07 -6.14 20.89
C SER A 315 -6.51 -5.75 22.29
N ILE A 316 -7.08 -4.56 22.47
CA ILE A 316 -7.70 -4.15 23.74
C ILE A 316 -8.85 -5.10 24.08
N LYS A 317 -9.70 -5.45 23.10
CA LYS A 317 -10.79 -6.41 23.32
C LYS A 317 -10.27 -7.76 23.80
N ALA A 318 -9.22 -8.28 23.16
CA ALA A 318 -8.60 -9.56 23.55
C ALA A 318 -7.95 -9.47 24.94
N LEU A 319 -7.25 -8.38 25.25
CA LEU A 319 -6.67 -8.14 26.57
C LEU A 319 -7.71 -8.22 27.70
N ARG A 320 -8.95 -7.76 27.46
CA ARG A 320 -10.03 -7.81 28.47
C ARG A 320 -10.47 -9.22 28.84
N GLU A 321 -10.00 -10.26 28.15
CA GLU A 321 -10.19 -11.65 28.56
C GLU A 321 -9.25 -12.03 29.72
N ASP A 322 -8.06 -11.43 29.76
CA ASP A 322 -7.03 -11.65 30.79
C ASP A 322 -7.09 -10.58 31.91
N ILE A 323 -7.30 -9.30 31.55
CA ILE A 323 -7.29 -8.15 32.47
C ILE A 323 -8.63 -7.40 32.44
N THR A 324 -9.50 -7.72 33.40
CA THR A 324 -10.90 -7.24 33.42
C THR A 324 -11.14 -5.92 34.15
N ASP A 325 -10.32 -5.56 35.13
CA ASP A 325 -10.63 -4.54 36.14
C ASP A 325 -9.70 -3.32 36.13
N LYS A 326 -8.56 -3.40 35.42
CA LYS A 326 -7.57 -2.32 35.36
C LYS A 326 -7.79 -1.40 34.15
N PRO A 327 -7.89 -0.07 34.33
CA PRO A 327 -8.02 0.85 33.21
C PRO A 327 -6.74 0.90 32.37
N ILE A 328 -6.87 1.13 31.06
CA ILE A 328 -5.71 1.55 30.24
C ILE A 328 -5.46 3.02 30.57
N ARG A 329 -4.40 3.28 31.34
CA ARG A 329 -4.07 4.65 31.78
C ARG A 329 -3.26 5.40 30.73
N TYR A 330 -2.40 4.67 30.01
CA TYR A 330 -1.50 5.23 29.00
C TYR A 330 -1.58 4.43 27.71
N GLY A 331 -1.69 5.14 26.58
CA GLY A 331 -1.51 4.61 25.23
C GLY A 331 -0.31 5.28 24.58
N VAL A 332 0.75 4.54 24.26
CA VAL A 332 2.01 5.07 23.73
C VAL A 332 2.05 4.87 22.23
N LEU A 333 2.06 5.97 21.47
CA LEU A 333 2.32 5.95 20.04
C LEU A 333 3.83 6.08 19.82
N THR A 334 4.45 5.11 19.15
CA THR A 334 5.90 5.08 18.98
C THR A 334 6.42 6.25 18.15
N HIS A 335 5.69 6.61 17.09
CA HIS A 335 5.95 7.74 16.21
C HIS A 335 4.72 8.06 15.33
N HIS A 336 4.86 9.00 14.39
CA HIS A 336 3.76 9.60 13.63
C HIS A 336 3.38 8.92 12.33
N HIS A 337 4.03 7.82 11.95
CA HIS A 337 3.73 7.17 10.67
C HIS A 337 2.30 6.63 10.65
N ASN A 338 1.69 6.64 9.46
CA ASN A 338 0.26 6.35 9.26
C ASN A 338 -0.20 4.97 9.75
N ASP A 339 0.72 4.02 9.87
CA ASP A 339 0.50 2.66 10.38
C ASP A 339 0.74 2.54 11.89
N HIS A 340 1.18 3.61 12.56
CA HIS A 340 1.46 3.66 14.01
C HIS A 340 0.60 4.65 14.79
N THR A 341 -0.34 5.31 14.12
CA THR A 341 -1.33 6.21 14.73
C THR A 341 -2.81 5.74 14.72
N PRO A 342 -3.25 4.72 13.93
CA PRO A 342 -4.64 4.28 13.93
C PRO A 342 -5.20 3.85 15.30
N GLY A 343 -4.34 3.42 16.23
CA GLY A 343 -4.71 3.05 17.59
C GLY A 343 -5.13 4.24 18.48
N ALA A 344 -4.86 5.49 18.07
CA ALA A 344 -5.15 6.68 18.86
C ALA A 344 -6.64 6.80 19.24
N ALA A 345 -7.56 6.52 18.30
CA ALA A 345 -9.00 6.57 18.57
C ALA A 345 -9.44 5.55 19.64
N ALA A 346 -8.80 4.37 19.67
CA ALA A 346 -9.08 3.36 20.69
C ALA A 346 -8.58 3.79 22.07
N TYR A 347 -7.38 4.39 22.15
CA TYR A 347 -6.86 4.94 23.40
C TYR A 347 -7.71 6.10 23.94
N ALA A 348 -8.15 7.00 23.07
CA ALA A 348 -9.08 8.07 23.43
C ALA A 348 -10.40 7.52 24.00
N LYS A 349 -10.96 6.47 23.38
CA LYS A 349 -12.18 5.80 23.83
C LYS A 349 -12.05 5.14 25.21
N GLU A 350 -10.88 4.59 25.52
CA GLU A 350 -10.57 4.06 26.86
C GLU A 350 -10.32 5.17 27.91
N GLY A 351 -10.27 6.44 27.49
CA GLY A 351 -10.00 7.59 28.36
C GLY A 351 -8.52 7.72 28.78
N ALA A 352 -7.64 7.00 28.09
CA ALA A 352 -6.20 6.96 28.33
C ALA A 352 -5.54 8.31 28.03
N THR A 353 -4.41 8.57 28.67
CA THR A 353 -3.49 9.64 28.25
C THR A 353 -2.62 9.09 27.13
N ILE A 354 -2.66 9.72 25.95
CA ILE A 354 -1.85 9.32 24.81
C ILE A 354 -0.46 9.94 24.94
N ILE A 355 0.56 9.10 25.02
CA ILE A 355 1.96 9.50 25.00
C ILE A 355 2.42 9.60 23.54
N THR A 356 2.96 10.75 23.17
CA THR A 356 3.50 11.02 21.83
C THR A 356 4.52 12.16 21.90
N PHE A 357 5.03 12.62 20.77
CA PHE A 357 5.86 13.83 20.70
C PHE A 357 5.02 15.09 20.44
N GLU A 358 5.51 16.25 20.87
CA GLU A 358 4.77 17.52 20.81
C GLU A 358 4.41 17.90 19.37
N GLU A 359 5.34 17.70 18.43
CA GLU A 359 5.17 17.93 17.00
C GLU A 359 4.10 17.05 16.35
N ASN A 360 3.72 15.95 16.99
CA ASN A 360 2.72 15.00 16.49
C ASN A 360 1.32 15.33 17.00
N ALA A 361 1.15 16.32 17.88
CA ALA A 361 -0.11 16.56 18.58
C ALA A 361 -1.33 16.76 17.66
N ALA A 362 -1.16 17.51 16.56
CA ALA A 362 -2.25 17.74 15.60
C ALA A 362 -2.66 16.46 14.88
N LEU A 363 -1.69 15.71 14.37
CA LEU A 363 -1.90 14.42 13.70
C LEU A 363 -2.55 13.40 14.64
N VAL A 364 -2.11 13.34 15.90
CA VAL A 364 -2.65 12.42 16.90
C VAL A 364 -4.08 12.79 17.30
N ARG A 365 -4.42 14.08 17.42
CA ARG A 365 -5.81 14.53 17.64
C ARG A 365 -6.74 14.14 16.50
N GLU A 366 -6.28 14.34 15.26
CA GLU A 366 -7.01 13.92 14.07
C GLU A 366 -7.23 12.40 14.06
N ALA A 367 -6.16 11.61 14.27
CA ALA A 367 -6.23 10.16 14.36
C ALA A 367 -7.11 9.66 15.52
N ALA A 368 -7.16 10.40 16.63
CA ALA A 368 -8.05 10.12 17.76
C ALA A 368 -9.51 10.45 17.48
N GLY A 369 -9.79 11.36 16.54
CA GLY A 369 -11.12 11.93 16.32
C GLY A 369 -11.61 12.78 17.49
N ASP A 370 -10.71 13.29 18.34
CA ASP A 370 -11.01 14.11 19.51
C ASP A 370 -9.92 15.17 19.74
N GLU A 371 -10.27 16.44 19.52
CA GLU A 371 -9.38 17.59 19.74
C GLU A 371 -8.98 17.77 21.22
N ASN A 372 -9.78 17.24 22.15
CA ASN A 372 -9.57 17.36 23.60
C ASN A 372 -8.95 16.09 24.21
N VAL A 373 -8.51 15.13 23.39
CA VAL A 373 -7.83 13.93 23.88
C VAL A 373 -6.64 14.32 24.78
N LYS A 374 -6.47 13.58 25.87
CA LYS A 374 -5.37 13.82 26.82
C LYS A 374 -4.07 13.43 26.14
N LEU A 375 -3.17 14.40 25.96
CA LEU A 375 -1.82 14.18 25.45
C LEU A 375 -0.81 14.45 26.55
N GLU A 376 0.23 13.63 26.60
CA GLU A 376 1.43 13.90 27.37
C GLU A 376 2.65 13.67 26.45
N PHE A 377 3.61 14.59 26.54
CA PHE A 377 4.70 14.66 25.58
C PHE A 377 6.01 14.14 26.15
N VAL A 378 6.61 13.20 25.43
CA VAL A 378 7.99 12.76 25.67
C VAL A 378 8.96 13.67 24.90
N ARG A 379 10.13 13.90 25.49
CA ARG A 379 11.26 14.56 24.82
C ARG A 379 12.34 13.52 24.56
N ASP A 380 13.24 13.32 25.51
CA ASP A 380 14.32 12.33 25.37
C ASP A 380 13.96 11.00 26.03
N HIS A 381 13.31 11.05 27.19
CA HIS A 381 13.00 9.89 28.02
C HIS A 381 11.78 10.15 28.91
N MET A 382 11.01 9.10 29.20
CA MET A 382 9.89 9.11 30.14
C MET A 382 9.82 7.77 30.88
N THR A 383 9.56 7.80 32.19
CA THR A 383 9.32 6.58 32.98
C THR A 383 7.86 6.54 33.43
N LEU A 384 7.18 5.45 33.10
CA LEU A 384 5.84 5.12 33.58
C LEU A 384 5.97 4.02 34.64
N THR A 385 5.45 4.23 35.86
CA THR A 385 5.61 3.29 36.97
C THR A 385 4.42 3.30 37.92
N ASP A 386 4.17 2.17 38.56
CA ASP A 386 3.24 2.01 39.70
C ASP A 386 3.99 1.86 41.05
N GLY A 387 5.32 2.04 41.04
CA GLY A 387 6.23 1.84 42.16
C GLY A 387 6.81 0.42 42.30
N ALA A 388 6.21 -0.59 41.66
CA ALA A 388 6.69 -1.97 41.67
C ALA A 388 7.29 -2.38 40.31
N ASN A 389 6.65 -1.96 39.22
CA ASN A 389 7.06 -2.18 37.84
C ASN A 389 7.32 -0.83 37.17
N LYS A 390 8.16 -0.83 36.14
CA LYS A 390 8.41 0.36 35.32
C LYS A 390 8.54 0.04 33.84
N VAL A 391 8.03 0.95 33.02
CA VAL A 391 8.25 1.03 31.58
C VAL A 391 9.01 2.32 31.30
N GLU A 392 10.15 2.21 30.65
CA GLU A 392 10.99 3.34 30.26
C GLU A 392 10.85 3.57 28.75
N LEU A 393 10.46 4.76 28.35
CA LEU A 393 10.32 5.18 26.97
C LEU A 393 11.56 6.00 26.61
N TYR A 394 12.24 5.64 25.53
CA TYR A 394 13.43 6.34 25.05
C TYR A 394 13.23 6.81 23.62
N ASP A 395 13.45 8.10 23.37
CA ASP A 395 13.60 8.59 22.01
C ASP A 395 14.97 8.15 21.47
N ILE A 396 14.95 7.40 20.38
CA ILE A 396 16.15 6.96 19.66
C ILE A 396 16.43 7.83 18.43
N GLY A 397 15.60 8.83 18.18
CA GLY A 397 15.78 9.84 17.14
C GLY A 397 16.98 10.77 17.36
N PRO A 398 17.39 11.51 16.31
CA PRO A 398 16.94 11.35 14.93
C PRO A 398 17.54 10.10 14.28
N THR A 399 16.71 9.42 13.49
CA THR A 399 17.11 8.27 12.68
C THR A 399 16.83 8.53 11.20
N PRO A 400 17.36 7.71 10.28
CA PRO A 400 16.95 7.78 8.88
C PRO A 400 15.45 7.53 8.62
N HIS A 401 14.70 6.97 9.58
CA HIS A 401 13.27 6.65 9.49
C HIS A 401 12.36 7.77 10.03
N ALA A 402 12.69 8.28 11.22
CA ALA A 402 11.93 9.33 11.91
C ALA A 402 12.87 10.30 12.65
N GLU A 403 12.49 11.58 12.73
CA GLU A 403 13.19 12.55 13.58
C GLU A 403 13.06 12.19 15.06
N ASN A 404 11.91 11.62 15.43
CA ASN A 404 11.59 11.19 16.79
C ASN A 404 10.87 9.84 16.73
N ILE A 405 11.36 8.87 17.50
CA ILE A 405 10.73 7.55 17.60
C ILE A 405 11.09 6.88 18.92
N LEU A 406 10.07 6.34 19.58
CA LEU A 406 10.22 5.66 20.85
C LEU A 406 10.53 4.18 20.68
N ILE A 407 11.43 3.71 21.54
CA ILE A 407 11.42 2.34 22.02
C ILE A 407 10.86 2.32 23.45
N ALA A 408 10.23 1.22 23.84
CA ALA A 408 9.86 0.97 25.23
C ALA A 408 10.76 -0.13 25.81
N TYR A 409 11.26 0.08 27.01
CA TYR A 409 12.14 -0.84 27.73
C TYR A 409 11.53 -1.23 29.07
N LEU A 410 11.45 -2.53 29.33
CA LEU A 410 11.02 -3.12 30.59
C LEU A 410 12.25 -3.71 31.28
N PRO A 411 12.92 -2.94 32.18
CA PRO A 411 14.20 -3.33 32.77
C PRO A 411 14.12 -4.63 33.57
N ASP A 412 13.07 -4.81 34.37
CA ASP A 412 12.94 -6.00 35.23
C ASP A 412 12.74 -7.29 34.42
N LYS A 413 12.37 -7.17 33.15
CA LYS A 413 12.10 -8.27 32.22
C LYS A 413 13.16 -8.39 31.11
N GLY A 414 14.04 -7.40 30.97
CA GLY A 414 15.00 -7.29 29.87
C GLY A 414 14.34 -7.31 28.48
N ILE A 415 13.18 -6.66 28.32
CA ILE A 415 12.41 -6.60 27.06
C ILE A 415 12.49 -5.20 26.46
N ILE A 416 12.79 -5.12 25.17
CA ILE A 416 12.61 -3.92 24.34
C ILE A 416 11.47 -4.14 23.37
N PHE A 417 10.55 -3.19 23.28
CA PHE A 417 9.59 -3.07 22.19
C PHE A 417 10.04 -1.98 21.21
N GLU A 418 10.16 -2.34 19.94
CA GLU A 418 10.51 -1.43 18.83
C GLU A 418 9.50 -1.55 17.68
N ALA A 419 9.39 -0.50 16.85
CA ALA A 419 8.43 -0.50 15.76
C ALA A 419 9.07 -0.98 14.45
N ASP A 420 10.03 -0.21 13.94
CA ASP A 420 10.37 -0.17 12.52
C ASP A 420 11.87 -0.36 12.22
N HIS A 421 12.73 -0.33 13.23
CA HIS A 421 14.17 -0.28 12.96
C HIS A 421 14.80 -1.67 12.84
N PHE A 422 14.19 -2.70 13.43
CA PHE A 422 14.75 -4.04 13.43
C PHE A 422 13.84 -5.09 12.76
N PRO A 423 14.26 -5.68 11.62
CA PRO A 423 13.45 -6.70 10.95
C PRO A 423 13.49 -8.03 11.74
N GLN A 424 12.31 -8.55 12.07
CA GLN A 424 12.13 -9.80 12.81
C GLN A 424 11.38 -10.83 11.95
N PRO A 425 11.93 -11.30 10.82
CA PRO A 425 11.18 -12.10 9.84
C PRO A 425 10.76 -13.46 10.41
N ALA A 426 9.54 -13.90 10.07
CA ALA A 426 8.99 -15.19 10.48
C ALA A 426 9.86 -16.39 10.04
N THR A 427 10.64 -16.23 8.96
CA THR A 427 11.60 -17.26 8.49
C THR A 427 12.79 -17.46 9.43
N GLY A 428 13.02 -16.54 10.38
CA GLY A 428 14.20 -16.51 11.25
C GLY A 428 15.49 -16.07 10.55
N VAL A 429 15.45 -15.79 9.25
CA VAL A 429 16.62 -15.39 8.47
C VAL A 429 16.83 -13.89 8.59
N ILE A 430 17.72 -13.47 9.49
CA ILE A 430 18.01 -12.05 9.71
C ILE A 430 18.71 -11.46 8.47
N PRO A 431 18.13 -10.42 7.83
CA PRO A 431 18.77 -9.79 6.68
C PRO A 431 19.91 -8.84 7.11
N PRO A 432 20.86 -8.52 6.22
CA PRO A 432 21.89 -7.51 6.47
C PRO A 432 21.29 -6.17 6.89
N ALA A 433 21.93 -5.46 7.81
CA ALA A 433 21.44 -4.19 8.35
C ALA A 433 21.20 -3.15 7.25
N VAL A 434 20.11 -2.39 7.40
CA VAL A 434 19.84 -1.15 6.65
C VAL A 434 20.19 0.05 7.53
N PRO A 435 20.27 1.29 6.99
CA PRO A 435 20.55 2.47 7.80
C PRO A 435 19.68 2.61 9.06
N ALA A 436 18.39 2.29 9.00
CA ALA A 436 17.52 2.26 10.19
C ALA A 436 18.01 1.26 11.25
N THR A 437 18.35 0.03 10.85
CA THR A 437 18.90 -1.00 11.76
C THR A 437 20.24 -0.59 12.37
N VAL A 438 21.10 0.08 11.60
CA VAL A 438 22.37 0.62 12.13
C VAL A 438 22.10 1.70 13.18
N ALA A 439 21.20 2.64 12.90
CA ALA A 439 20.83 3.70 13.85
C ALA A 439 20.24 3.13 15.15
N PHE A 440 19.43 2.08 15.06
CA PHE A 440 18.90 1.38 16.23
C PHE A 440 20.01 0.71 17.05
N ALA A 441 20.94 0.00 16.41
CA ALA A 441 22.06 -0.61 17.13
C ALA A 441 22.96 0.44 17.82
N GLU A 442 23.18 1.59 17.19
CA GLU A 442 23.89 2.72 17.78
C GLU A 442 23.14 3.31 18.98
N ALA A 443 21.81 3.44 18.88
CA ALA A 443 20.96 3.88 19.99
C ALA A 443 21.01 2.91 21.16
N LEU A 444 20.89 1.60 20.94
CA LEU A 444 21.01 0.60 22.00
C LEU A 444 22.37 0.66 22.70
N LYS A 445 23.46 0.82 21.94
CA LYS A 445 24.81 0.99 22.49
C LYS A 445 24.94 2.29 23.30
N ARG A 446 24.32 3.38 22.85
CA ARG A 446 24.33 4.67 23.55
C ARG A 446 23.55 4.61 24.86
N LEU A 447 22.43 3.90 24.87
CA LEU A 447 21.54 3.77 26.03
C LEU A 447 22.06 2.76 27.06
N ASP A 448 22.91 1.82 26.65
CA ASP A 448 23.54 0.80 27.52
C ASP A 448 22.49 -0.01 28.32
N LEU A 449 21.41 -0.41 27.63
CA LEU A 449 20.30 -1.16 28.23
C LEU A 449 20.65 -2.65 28.37
N ASP A 450 20.28 -3.26 29.49
CA ASP A 450 20.43 -4.70 29.74
C ASP A 450 19.20 -5.48 29.25
N TYR A 451 19.19 -5.83 27.97
CA TYR A 451 18.07 -6.52 27.34
C TYR A 451 18.46 -7.91 26.82
N THR A 452 17.51 -8.83 26.90
CA THR A 452 17.64 -10.19 26.36
C THR A 452 16.69 -10.45 25.21
N ARG A 453 15.57 -9.69 25.14
CA ARG A 453 14.52 -9.84 24.15
C ARG A 453 14.20 -8.52 23.47
N ILE A 454 14.01 -8.59 22.16
CA ILE A 454 13.41 -7.54 21.34
C ILE A 454 12.10 -8.12 20.80
N VAL A 455 11.02 -7.39 20.98
CA VAL A 455 9.72 -7.65 20.36
C VAL A 455 9.33 -6.44 19.54
N GLY A 456 8.44 -6.57 18.56
CA GLY A 456 8.12 -5.40 17.74
C GLY A 456 6.72 -5.33 17.17
N ALA A 457 6.39 -4.14 16.67
CA ALA A 457 5.08 -3.82 16.10
C ALA A 457 4.79 -4.63 14.83
N HIS A 458 5.84 -5.09 14.12
CA HIS A 458 5.72 -5.79 12.84
C HIS A 458 6.15 -7.26 12.84
N SER A 459 6.21 -7.90 14.01
CA SER A 459 6.48 -9.34 14.11
C SER A 459 6.08 -9.93 15.46
N ARG A 460 5.58 -11.17 15.45
CA ARG A 460 5.47 -11.97 16.68
C ARG A 460 6.81 -12.59 17.12
N ARG A 461 7.79 -12.68 16.22
CA ARG A 461 9.05 -13.38 16.51
C ARG A 461 9.83 -12.55 17.51
N VAL A 462 10.10 -13.11 18.67
CA VAL A 462 11.04 -12.50 19.64
C VAL A 462 12.46 -12.60 19.10
N ALA A 463 13.14 -11.46 18.96
CA ALA A 463 14.55 -11.36 18.63
C ALA A 463 15.41 -11.13 19.87
N GLY A 464 16.73 -11.13 19.69
CA GLY A 464 17.69 -10.81 20.76
C GLY A 464 18.97 -10.14 20.27
N PRO A 465 19.91 -9.84 21.17
CA PRO A 465 21.18 -9.16 20.83
C PRO A 465 22.01 -9.87 19.75
N GLU A 466 21.93 -11.19 19.64
CA GLU A 466 22.59 -11.98 18.59
C GLU A 466 22.02 -11.70 17.20
N ASP A 467 20.70 -11.49 17.10
CA ASP A 467 20.05 -11.17 15.81
C ASP A 467 20.53 -9.80 15.32
N VAL A 468 20.63 -8.80 16.21
CA VAL A 468 21.18 -7.47 15.87
C VAL A 468 22.62 -7.59 15.38
N ARG A 469 23.46 -8.37 16.07
CA ARG A 469 24.84 -8.63 15.63
C ARG A 469 24.91 -9.36 14.29
N THR A 470 24.00 -10.29 14.05
CA THR A 470 23.88 -11.00 12.77
C THR A 470 23.54 -10.03 11.64
N ALA A 471 22.59 -9.12 11.84
CA ALA A 471 22.25 -8.09 10.86
C ALA A 471 23.46 -7.19 10.53
N LEU A 472 24.18 -6.72 11.55
CA LEU A 472 25.35 -5.84 11.39
C LEU A 472 26.54 -6.53 10.73
N ALA A 473 26.72 -7.84 10.96
CA ALA A 473 27.77 -8.63 10.34
C ALA A 473 27.44 -9.02 8.88
N GLY A 474 26.17 -8.97 8.49
CA GLY A 474 25.73 -9.25 7.13
C GLY A 474 26.35 -8.28 6.14
N ALA A 475 27.13 -8.80 5.18
CA ALA A 475 27.58 -7.99 4.06
C ALA A 475 26.35 -7.54 3.25
N SER A 476 26.26 -6.25 2.94
CA SER A 476 25.25 -5.72 2.03
C SER A 476 25.44 -6.33 0.64
N ALA A 477 24.81 -7.48 0.38
CA ALA A 477 24.75 -8.11 -0.94
C ALA A 477 24.04 -7.22 -1.99
N ALA A 478 23.50 -6.07 -1.57
CA ALA A 478 22.84 -5.09 -2.42
C ALA A 478 23.80 -4.35 -3.37
N ALA A 479 25.11 -4.33 -3.10
CA ALA A 479 26.09 -3.60 -3.92
C ALA A 479 26.55 -4.36 -5.18
N THR A 480 26.38 -5.68 -5.26
CA THR A 480 26.97 -6.49 -6.32
C THR A 480 25.99 -7.48 -6.91
N THR A 481 25.06 -7.01 -7.75
CA THR A 481 24.59 -7.75 -8.93
C THR A 481 23.83 -6.77 -9.82
N GLY A 482 24.53 -6.25 -10.83
CA GLY A 482 23.92 -5.71 -12.04
C GLY A 482 23.29 -6.86 -12.82
N GLY A 483 22.09 -7.25 -12.42
CA GLY A 483 21.15 -8.04 -13.20
C GLY A 483 19.86 -7.26 -13.23
N LEU A 484 19.25 -7.22 -14.43
CA LEU A 484 18.22 -6.29 -14.90
C LEU A 484 17.14 -5.92 -13.89
#